data_AF-F5T569-F1
#
_entry.id   AF-F5T569-F1
#
_cell.length_a   1.000
_cell.length_b   1.000
_cell.length_c   1.000
_cell.angle_alpha   90.00
_cell.angle_beta   90.00
_cell.angle_gamma   90.00
#
_symmetry.space_group_name_H-M   'P 1'
#
loop_
_entity.id
_entity.type
_entity.pdbx_description
1 polymer ?
#
loop_
_entity_poly.entity_id
_entity_poly.type
_entity_poly.pdbx_seq_one_letter_code
_entity_poly.pdbx_strand_id
1 'polypeptide(L)'
;MDEFVEKGNLFLLYSGLLKENQKKVYAYHIMEDMSFSEIGIEMNITRQAAQYLYSKADEKLRFMEENLQLGKKWLHIRALAERIAEQSGDEEIRKLAGEIMHGI
;
A
#
# COMPACT_ATOMS: atom_id res chain seq x y z
N MET A 1 4.77 10.84 9.20
CA MET A 1 3.83 10.28 8.21
C MET A 1 2.91 9.36 8.99
N ASP A 2 1.60 9.45 8.81
CA ASP A 2 0.64 8.63 9.56
C ASP A 2 0.88 7.13 9.32
N GLU A 3 0.92 6.32 10.37
CA GLU A 3 1.08 4.86 10.29
C GLU A 3 0.06 4.23 9.33
N PHE A 4 -1.14 4.82 9.27
CA PHE A 4 -2.22 4.39 8.39
C PHE A 4 -1.88 4.58 6.90
N VAL A 5 -1.20 5.68 6.54
CA VAL A 5 -0.75 5.95 5.17
C VAL A 5 0.34 4.96 4.76
N GLU A 6 1.28 4.66 5.67
CA GLU A 6 2.31 3.65 5.40
C GLU A 6 1.70 2.27 5.14
N LYS A 7 0.74 1.85 5.97
CA LYS A 7 -0.01 0.60 5.79
C LYS A 7 -0.80 0.56 4.48
N GLY A 8 -1.45 1.67 4.12
CA GLY A 8 -2.14 1.80 2.83
C GLY A 8 -1.20 1.62 1.64
N ASN A 9 -0.02 2.26 1.69
CA ASN A 9 1.00 2.12 0.64
C ASN A 9 1.51 0.68 0.53
N LEU A 10 1.81 0.03 1.65
CA LEU A 10 2.22 -1.38 1.66
C LEU A 10 1.13 -2.28 1.08
N PHE A 11 -0.13 -2.00 1.39
CA PHE A 11 -1.25 -2.75 0.84
C PHE A 11 -1.36 -2.58 -0.68
N LEU A 12 -1.24 -1.37 -1.21
CA LEU A 12 -1.25 -1.13 -2.67
C LEU A 12 -0.13 -1.91 -3.37
N LEU A 13 1.07 -1.94 -2.79
CA LEU A 13 2.23 -2.63 -3.34
C LEU A 13 2.13 -4.16 -3.28
N TYR A 14 1.58 -4.71 -2.20
CA TYR A 14 1.72 -6.13 -1.86
C TYR A 14 0.41 -6.90 -1.67
N SER A 15 -0.76 -6.26 -1.81
CA SER A 15 -2.07 -6.92 -1.59
C SER A 15 -2.29 -8.17 -2.44
N GLY A 16 -1.71 -8.22 -3.65
CA GLY A 16 -1.80 -9.38 -4.55
C GLY A 16 -1.14 -10.65 -4.01
N LEU A 17 -0.30 -10.54 -2.99
CA LEU A 17 0.39 -11.66 -2.36
C LEU A 17 -0.33 -12.17 -1.10
N LEU A 18 -1.36 -11.47 -0.63
CA LEU A 18 -2.19 -11.89 0.51
C LEU A 18 -3.21 -12.96 0.10
N LYS A 19 -3.67 -13.75 1.07
CA LYS A 19 -4.86 -14.59 0.85
C LYS A 19 -6.10 -13.70 0.75
N GLU A 20 -7.12 -14.16 0.04
CA GLU A 20 -8.34 -13.37 -0.21
C GLU A 20 -8.99 -12.84 1.08
N ASN A 21 -9.11 -13.69 2.11
CA ASN A 21 -9.68 -13.29 3.40
C ASN A 21 -8.81 -12.24 4.14
N GLN A 22 -7.49 -12.35 4.06
CA GLN A 22 -6.55 -11.39 4.62
C GLN A 22 -6.65 -10.05 3.88
N LYS A 23 -6.72 -10.10 2.55
CA LYS A 23 -6.86 -8.93 1.69
C LYS A 23 -8.15 -8.17 1.99
N LYS A 24 -9.29 -8.87 2.11
CA LYS A 24 -10.58 -8.27 2.46
C LYS A 24 -10.56 -7.58 3.82
N VAL A 25 -10.12 -8.28 4.87
CA VAL A 25 -10.03 -7.70 6.22
C VAL A 25 -9.14 -6.45 6.22
N TYR A 26 -8.00 -6.50 5.54
CA TYR A 26 -7.08 -5.36 5.49
C TYR A 26 -7.67 -4.18 4.70
N ALA A 27 -8.33 -4.44 3.58
CA ALA A 27 -9.01 -3.42 2.79
C ALA A 27 -10.13 -2.74 3.59
N TYR A 28 -11.01 -3.53 4.23
CA TYR A 28 -12.08 -2.99 5.05
C TYR A 28 -11.55 -2.10 6.18
N HIS A 29 -10.47 -2.51 6.85
CA HIS A 29 -9.93 -1.73 7.95
C HIS A 29 -9.15 -0.49 7.49
N ILE A 30 -8.30 -0.62 6.47
CA ILE A 30 -7.36 0.44 6.05
C ILE A 30 -7.93 1.35 4.96
N MET A 31 -8.78 0.85 4.07
CA MET A 31 -9.33 1.64 2.96
C MET A 31 -10.72 2.16 3.26
N GLU A 32 -11.52 1.41 4.03
CA GLU A 32 -12.92 1.71 4.31
C GLU A 32 -13.17 2.15 5.77
N ASP A 33 -12.12 2.24 6.59
CA ASP A 33 -12.16 2.67 8.00
C ASP A 33 -13.14 1.85 8.88
N MET A 34 -13.39 0.59 8.50
CA MET A 34 -14.27 -0.30 9.26
C MET A 34 -13.58 -0.77 10.55
N SER A 35 -14.36 -0.84 11.63
CA SER A 35 -13.93 -1.50 12.87
C SER A 35 -13.91 -3.02 12.71
N PHE A 36 -13.10 -3.72 13.52
CA PHE A 36 -13.05 -5.19 13.50
C PHE A 36 -14.39 -5.87 13.85
N SER A 37 -15.29 -5.16 14.53
CA SER A 37 -16.64 -5.65 14.81
C SER A 37 -17.49 -5.63 13.54
N GLU A 38 -17.46 -4.52 12.80
CA GLU A 38 -18.17 -4.37 11.51
C GLU A 38 -17.63 -5.36 10.48
N ILE A 39 -16.30 -5.53 10.41
CA ILE A 39 -15.65 -6.53 9.54
C ILE A 39 -16.09 -7.95 9.90
N GLY A 40 -16.21 -8.25 11.20
CA GLY A 40 -16.70 -9.55 11.65
C GLY A 40 -18.11 -9.83 11.15
N ILE A 41 -19.00 -8.85 11.23
CA ILE A 41 -20.38 -8.95 10.72
C ILE A 41 -20.37 -9.14 9.19
N GLU A 42 -19.66 -8.27 8.46
CA GLU A 42 -19.60 -8.29 7.00
C GLU A 42 -19.04 -9.60 6.44
N MET A 43 -18.01 -10.15 7.08
CA MET A 43 -17.36 -11.39 6.66
C MET A 43 -17.94 -12.65 7.31
N ASN A 44 -18.97 -12.52 8.15
CA ASN A 44 -19.57 -13.60 8.94
C ASN A 44 -18.52 -14.40 9.76
N ILE A 45 -17.65 -13.67 10.46
CA ILE A 45 -16.62 -14.20 11.37
C ILE A 45 -16.66 -13.49 12.72
N THR A 46 -15.97 -14.01 13.72
CA THR A 46 -15.85 -13.32 15.00
C THR A 46 -14.93 -12.09 14.88
N ARG A 47 -15.15 -11.08 15.72
CA ARG A 47 -14.23 -9.92 15.85
C ARG A 47 -12.77 -10.35 16.06
N GLN A 48 -12.56 -11.41 16.84
CA GLN A 48 -11.23 -11.98 17.11
C GLN A 48 -10.61 -12.60 15.86
N ALA A 49 -11.40 -13.29 15.04
CA ALA A 49 -10.94 -13.82 13.76
C ALA A 49 -10.59 -12.69 12.78
N ALA A 50 -11.37 -11.61 12.75
CA ALA A 50 -11.05 -10.41 11.95
C ALA A 50 -9.71 -9.78 12.39
N GLN A 51 -9.52 -9.56 13.70
CA GLN A 51 -8.25 -9.05 14.25
C GLN A 51 -7.05 -9.96 13.92
N TYR A 52 -7.25 -11.27 14.01
CA TYR A 52 -6.21 -12.25 13.67
C TYR A 52 -5.83 -12.20 12.18
N LEU A 53 -6.81 -12.17 11.29
CA LEU A 53 -6.59 -12.08 9.85
C LEU A 53 -5.90 -10.78 9.47
N TYR A 54 -6.30 -9.66 10.09
CA TYR A 54 -5.65 -8.35 9.93
C TYR A 54 -4.18 -8.43 10.34
N SER A 55 -3.89 -8.93 11.54
CA SER A 55 -2.53 -9.01 12.07
C SER A 55 -1.64 -9.88 11.17
N LYS A 56 -2.17 -10.99 10.64
CA LYS A 56 -1.44 -11.86 9.72
C LYS A 56 -1.20 -11.22 8.35
N ALA A 57 -2.13 -10.40 7.87
CA ALA A 57 -1.93 -9.60 6.67
C ALA A 57 -0.82 -8.57 6.92
N ASP A 58 -0.91 -7.84 8.03
CA ASP A 58 0.02 -6.77 8.41
C ASP A 58 1.46 -7.28 8.57
N GLU A 59 1.66 -8.37 9.32
CA GLU A 59 2.95 -9.07 9.46
C GLU A 59 3.54 -9.43 8.09
N LYS A 60 2.70 -9.95 7.18
CA LYS A 60 3.14 -10.39 5.85
C LYS A 60 3.52 -9.23 4.94
N LEU A 61 2.76 -8.13 4.97
CA LEU A 61 3.08 -6.92 4.20
C LEU A 61 4.40 -6.29 4.67
N ARG A 62 4.63 -6.19 5.99
CA ARG A 62 5.89 -5.70 6.55
C ARG A 62 7.07 -6.59 6.17
N PHE A 63 6.92 -7.91 6.32
CA PHE A 63 7.94 -8.87 5.90
C PHE A 63 8.29 -8.74 4.40
N MET A 64 7.30 -8.48 3.55
CA MET A 64 7.53 -8.24 2.13
C MET A 64 8.35 -6.96 1.88
N GLU A 65 8.04 -5.85 2.54
CA GLU A 65 8.81 -4.62 2.40
C GLU A 65 10.25 -4.79 2.94
N GLU A 66 10.44 -5.50 4.05
CA GLU A 66 11.78 -5.79 4.59
C GLU A 66 12.66 -6.52 3.56
N ASN A 67 12.10 -7.48 2.83
CA ASN A 67 12.83 -8.31 1.86
C ASN A 67 12.91 -7.70 0.45
N LEU A 68 11.84 -7.08 -0.04
CA LEU A 68 11.72 -6.62 -1.42
C LEU A 68 12.02 -5.12 -1.58
N GLN A 69 11.74 -4.34 -0.54
CA GLN A 69 11.97 -2.89 -0.46
C GLN A 69 11.35 -2.14 -1.65
N LEU A 70 10.14 -2.51 -2.07
CA LEU A 70 9.50 -1.90 -3.24
C LEU A 70 9.09 -0.47 -2.93
N GLY A 71 8.64 -0.18 -1.71
CA GLY A 71 8.35 1.19 -1.29
C GLY A 71 9.58 2.08 -1.38
N LYS A 72 10.72 1.63 -0.86
CA LYS A 72 11.99 2.36 -0.98
C LYS A 72 12.44 2.56 -2.43
N LYS A 73 12.36 1.51 -3.25
CA LYS A 73 12.71 1.59 -4.68
C LYS A 73 11.81 2.55 -5.43
N TRP A 74 10.51 2.55 -5.15
CA TRP A 74 9.56 3.48 -5.74
C TRP A 74 9.88 4.93 -5.38
N LEU A 75 10.11 5.22 -4.10
CA LEU A 75 10.51 6.57 -3.66
C LEU A 75 11.80 7.02 -4.34
N HIS A 76 12.75 6.11 -4.54
CA HIS A 76 13.98 6.41 -5.27
C HIS A 76 13.71 6.74 -6.75
N ILE A 77 12.91 5.94 -7.45
CA ILE A 77 12.52 6.18 -8.85
C ILE A 77 11.80 7.53 -8.98
N ARG A 78 10.87 7.81 -8.07
CA ARG A 78 10.14 9.08 -8.02
C ARG A 78 11.10 10.26 -7.85
N ALA A 79 12.05 10.19 -6.91
CA ALA A 79 13.03 11.24 -6.71
C ALA A 79 13.93 11.46 -7.95
N LEU A 80 14.24 10.41 -8.71
CA LEU A 80 14.94 10.55 -9.98
C LEU A 80 14.08 11.24 -11.04
N ALA A 81 12.79 10.90 -11.14
CA ALA A 81 11.85 11.55 -12.05
C ALA A 81 11.65 13.03 -11.71
N GLU A 82 11.51 13.37 -10.43
CA GLU A 82 11.44 14.76 -9.95
C GLU A 82 12.67 15.55 -10.41
N ARG A 83 13.88 15.01 -10.23
CA ARG A 83 15.12 15.64 -10.69
C ARG A 83 15.19 15.80 -12.21
N ILE A 84 14.71 14.82 -12.97
CA ILE A 84 14.65 14.91 -14.44
C ILE A 84 13.71 16.06 -14.86
N ALA A 85 12.55 16.18 -14.22
CA ALA A 85 11.59 17.23 -14.50
C ALA A 85 12.15 18.62 -14.16
N GLU A 86 12.84 18.76 -13.04
CA GLU A 86 13.46 20.03 -12.60
C GLU A 86 14.61 20.48 -13.51
N GLN A 87 15.39 19.53 -14.03
CA GLN A 87 16.57 19.83 -14.86
C GLN A 87 16.24 19.97 -16.35
N SER A 88 15.05 19.55 -16.78
CA SER A 88 14.64 19.59 -18.18
C SER A 88 13.96 20.92 -18.55
N GLY A 89 14.45 21.55 -19.63
CA GLY A 89 13.75 22.64 -20.30
C GLY A 89 12.70 22.18 -21.33
N ASP A 90 12.67 20.88 -21.64
CA ASP A 90 11.74 20.27 -22.60
C ASP A 90 10.45 19.86 -21.89
N GLU A 91 9.31 20.32 -22.42
CA GLU A 91 7.97 20.06 -21.87
C GLU A 91 7.58 18.58 -21.93
N GLU A 92 7.94 17.87 -22.99
CA GLU A 92 7.61 16.45 -23.16
C GLU A 92 8.36 15.60 -22.13
N ILE A 93 9.63 15.91 -21.88
CA ILE A 93 10.43 15.23 -20.84
C ILE A 93 9.82 15.47 -19.44
N ARG A 94 9.36 16.69 -19.16
CA ARG A 94 8.68 17.00 -17.88
C ARG A 94 7.38 16.22 -17.73
N LYS A 95 6.62 16.06 -18.81
CA LYS A 95 5.40 15.26 -18.82
C LYS A 95 5.67 13.77 -18.59
N LEU A 96 6.65 13.19 -19.28
CA LEU A 96 7.05 11.79 -19.08
C LEU A 96 7.55 11.54 -17.65
N ALA A 97 8.33 12.47 -17.08
CA ALA A 97 8.72 12.40 -15.68
C ALA A 97 7.49 12.47 -14.75
N GLY A 98 6.50 13.32 -15.08
CA GLY A 98 5.19 13.37 -14.43
C GLY A 98 4.48 12.02 -14.39
N GLU A 99 4.41 11.33 -15.52
CA GLU A 99 3.80 10.00 -15.62
C GLU A 99 4.51 8.97 -14.72
N ILE A 100 5.85 9.03 -14.64
CA ILE A 100 6.63 8.15 -13.74
C ILE A 100 6.33 8.45 -12.27
N MET A 101 6.18 9.72 -11.88
CA MET A 101 5.92 10.10 -10.48
C MET A 101 4.55 9.63 -9.96
N HIS A 102 3.56 9.53 -10.86
CA HIS A 102 2.17 9.20 -10.53
C HIS A 102 1.75 7.77 -10.94
N GLY A 103 2.68 6.94 -11.41
CA GLY A 103 2.40 5.64 -12.03
C GLY A 103 2.07 4.47 -11.08
N ILE A 104 1.63 4.72 -9.85
CA ILE A 104 1.15 3.69 -8.90
C ILE A 104 -0.26 4.02 -8.42
#